data_AF-A0A1Y1RU16-F1
#
_entry.id   AF-A0A1Y1RU16-F1
#
_cell.length_a   1.000
_cell.length_b   1.000
_cell.length_c   1.000
_cell.angle_alpha   90.00
_cell.angle_beta   90.00
_cell.angle_gamma   90.00
#
_symmetry.space_group_name_H-M   'P 1'
#
loop_
_entity.id
_entity.type
_entity.pdbx_description
1 polymer ?
#
loop_
_entity_poly.entity_id
_entity_poly.type
_entity_poly.pdbx_seq_one_letter_code
_entity_poly.pdbx_strand_id
1 'polypeptide(L)'
;MEQDSLTPERAFDELVDAIAATDDRDLIAEFLRSLLTKYEVDELTKRWALVRLIDQGMSQRNIAKELGLSLCKITRGSKELKKENSAFGRMIGIYKKHTAV
;
A
#
# COMPACT_ATOMS: atom_id res chain seq x y z
N MET A 1 -31.68 20.24 9.07
CA MET A 1 -30.39 20.01 8.39
C MET A 1 -29.51 19.31 9.40
N GLU A 2 -29.43 17.98 9.34
CA GLU A 2 -28.43 17.24 10.12
C GLU A 2 -27.07 17.80 9.76
N GLN A 3 -26.33 18.26 10.78
CA GLN A 3 -24.96 18.69 10.60
C GLN A 3 -24.19 17.45 10.18
N ASP A 4 -23.77 17.46 8.92
CA ASP A 4 -23.00 16.41 8.29
C ASP A 4 -21.63 16.38 8.97
N SER A 5 -21.56 15.62 10.05
CA SER A 5 -20.42 15.66 10.97
C SER A 5 -19.27 14.95 10.27
N LEU A 6 -18.17 15.66 10.04
CA LEU A 6 -16.94 15.08 9.50
C LEU A 6 -16.40 14.07 10.51
N THR A 7 -16.55 12.78 10.22
CA THR A 7 -15.95 11.71 11.01
C THR A 7 -14.67 11.23 10.33
N PRO A 8 -13.69 10.68 11.07
CA PRO A 8 -12.49 10.11 10.47
C PRO A 8 -12.78 9.02 9.42
N GLU A 9 -13.83 8.21 9.62
CA GLU A 9 -14.24 7.17 8.66
C GLU A 9 -14.72 7.79 7.35
N ARG A 10 -15.55 8.82 7.42
CA ARG A 10 -16.05 9.50 6.22
C ARG A 10 -14.96 10.23 5.47
N ALA A 11 -14.05 10.90 6.20
CA ALA A 11 -12.88 11.53 5.58
C ALA A 11 -11.96 10.49 4.91
N PHE A 12 -11.90 9.27 5.45
CA PHE A 12 -11.18 8.16 4.83
C PHE A 12 -11.87 7.68 3.55
N ASP A 13 -13.19 7.53 3.55
CA ASP A 13 -13.96 7.17 2.35
C ASP A 13 -13.81 8.22 1.25
N GLU A 14 -13.95 9.50 1.58
CA GLU A 14 -13.74 10.62 0.63
C GLU A 14 -12.33 10.61 0.03
N LEU A 15 -11.31 10.32 0.84
CA LEU A 15 -9.93 10.19 0.38
C LEU A 15 -9.76 9.02 -0.60
N VAL A 16 -10.36 7.87 -0.29
CA VAL A 16 -10.31 6.68 -1.17
C VAL A 16 -11.01 6.97 -2.49
N ASP A 17 -12.19 7.59 -2.46
CA ASP A 17 -12.96 7.95 -3.66
C ASP A 17 -12.17 8.93 -4.55
N ALA A 18 -11.54 9.94 -3.94
CA ALA A 18 -10.71 10.91 -4.68
C ALA A 18 -9.53 10.25 -5.40
N ILE A 19 -8.82 9.32 -4.73
CA ILE A 19 -7.69 8.59 -5.34
C ILE A 19 -8.19 7.64 -6.45
N ALA A 20 -9.34 6.99 -6.25
CA ALA A 20 -9.88 6.02 -7.20
C ALA A 20 -10.49 6.65 -8.46
N ALA A 21 -10.89 7.93 -8.39
CA ALA A 21 -11.54 8.64 -9.50
C ALA A 21 -10.59 9.09 -10.62
N THR A 22 -9.27 8.99 -10.44
CA THR A 22 -8.26 9.39 -11.43
C THR A 22 -7.27 8.26 -11.71
N ASP A 23 -6.78 8.17 -12.94
CA ASP A 23 -5.68 7.30 -13.37
C ASP A 23 -4.36 8.06 -13.60
N ASP A 24 -4.34 9.37 -13.29
CA ASP A 24 -3.14 10.20 -13.39
C ASP A 24 -2.14 9.87 -12.27
N ARG A 25 -1.14 9.06 -12.67
CA ARG A 25 -0.07 8.60 -11.79
C ARG A 25 0.76 9.74 -11.20
N ASP A 26 0.98 10.83 -11.93
CA ASP A 26 1.83 11.93 -11.45
C ASP A 26 1.06 12.81 -10.46
N LEU A 27 -0.22 13.07 -10.71
CA LEU A 27 -1.10 13.75 -9.77
C LEU A 27 -1.24 12.97 -8.45
N ILE A 28 -1.46 11.65 -8.51
CA ILE A 28 -1.52 10.80 -7.31
C ILE A 28 -0.21 10.86 -6.53
N ALA A 29 0.93 10.83 -7.23
CA ALA A 29 2.24 10.90 -6.59
C ALA A 29 2.50 12.24 -5.91
N GLU A 30 2.14 13.36 -6.54
CA GLU A 30 2.23 14.70 -5.95
C GLU A 30 1.32 14.82 -4.73
N PHE A 31 0.06 14.40 -4.86
CA PHE A 31 -0.92 14.43 -3.78
C PHE A 31 -0.45 13.65 -2.54
N LEU A 32 -0.02 12.39 -2.71
CA LEU A 32 0.46 11.57 -1.59
C LEU A 32 1.72 12.14 -0.93
N ARG A 33 2.62 12.79 -1.68
CA ARG A 33 3.82 13.45 -1.13
C ARG A 33 3.50 14.73 -0.38
N SER A 34 2.39 15.39 -0.71
CA SER A 34 1.88 16.57 0.01
C SER A 34 1.08 16.17 1.25
N LEU A 35 0.36 15.05 1.21
CA LEU A 35 -0.46 14.55 2.32
C LEU A 35 0.37 13.87 3.41
N LEU A 36 1.39 13.09 3.02
CA LEU A 36 2.19 12.27 3.91
C LEU A 36 3.55 12.90 4.18
N THR A 37 4.07 12.69 5.39
CA THR A 37 5.46 13.01 5.69
C THR A 37 6.42 12.11 4.92
N LYS A 38 7.66 12.56 4.73
CA LYS A 38 8.72 11.74 4.10
C LYS A 38 8.88 10.37 4.78
N TYR A 39 8.81 10.33 6.11
CA TYR A 39 8.91 9.10 6.88
C TYR A 39 7.75 8.14 6.58
N GLU A 40 6.52 8.65 6.49
CA GLU A 40 5.34 7.84 6.17
C GLU A 40 5.38 7.29 4.74
N VAL A 41 5.84 8.10 3.77
CA VAL A 41 6.09 7.63 2.39
C VAL A 41 7.12 6.50 2.38
N ASP A 42 8.24 6.66 3.10
CA ASP A 42 9.29 5.64 3.18
C ASP A 42 8.78 4.33 3.82
N GLU A 43 7.99 4.40 4.89
CA GLU A 43 7.41 3.20 5.50
C GLU A 43 6.33 2.56 4.61
N LEU A 44 5.49 3.35 3.92
CA LEU A 44 4.46 2.86 3.00
C LEU A 44 5.10 2.12 1.81
N THR A 45 6.12 2.71 1.20
CA THR A 45 6.84 2.13 0.06
C THR A 45 7.59 0.86 0.45
N LYS A 46 8.22 0.79 1.62
CA LYS A 46 8.82 -0.45 2.15
C LYS A 46 7.78 -1.56 2.33
N ARG A 47 6.58 -1.24 2.81
CA ARG A 47 5.49 -2.23 2.95
C ARG A 47 5.03 -2.75 1.58
N TRP A 48 4.93 -1.88 0.58
CA TRP A 48 4.64 -2.31 -0.79
C TRP A 48 5.75 -3.21 -1.36
N ALA A 49 7.02 -2.82 -1.21
CA ALA A 49 8.17 -3.62 -1.65
C ALA A 49 8.20 -4.99 -0.96
N LEU A 50 7.98 -5.04 0.36
CA LEU A 50 7.84 -6.27 1.12
C LEU A 50 6.79 -7.19 0.50
N VAL A 51 5.61 -6.64 0.20
CA VAL A 51 4.49 -7.38 -0.37
C VAL A 51 4.85 -7.95 -1.75
N ARG A 52 5.48 -7.14 -2.60
CA ARG A 52 5.97 -7.52 -3.92
C ARG A 52 7.02 -8.64 -3.89
N LEU A 53 7.97 -8.58 -2.96
CA LEU A 53 9.04 -9.57 -2.85
C LEU A 53 8.53 -10.92 -2.31
N ILE A 54 7.55 -10.90 -1.41
CA ILE A 54 6.88 -12.13 -0.93
C ILE A 54 6.17 -12.82 -2.10
N ASP A 55 5.42 -12.06 -2.91
CA ASP A 55 4.73 -12.57 -4.09
C ASP A 55 5.69 -13.11 -5.17
N GLN A 56 6.92 -12.60 -5.23
CA GLN A 56 7.99 -13.14 -6.09
C GLN A 56 8.66 -14.41 -5.52
N GLY A 57 8.22 -14.92 -4.38
CA GLY A 57 8.77 -16.13 -3.75
C GLY A 57 10.06 -15.91 -2.95
N MET A 58 10.45 -14.65 -2.68
CA MET A 58 11.63 -14.38 -1.87
C MET A 58 11.42 -14.79 -0.41
N SER A 59 12.44 -15.42 0.20
CA SER A 59 12.36 -15.79 1.62
C SER A 59 12.31 -14.55 2.53
N GLN A 60 11.57 -14.64 3.64
CA GLN A 60 11.44 -13.55 4.62
C GLN A 60 12.81 -13.05 5.14
N ARG A 61 13.79 -13.94 5.26
CA ARG A 61 15.15 -13.60 5.70
C ARG A 61 15.88 -12.72 4.67
N ASN A 62 15.74 -13.04 3.39
CA ASN A 62 16.35 -12.23 2.33
C ASN A 62 15.65 -10.87 2.21
N ILE A 63 14.33 -10.83 2.37
CA ILE A 63 13.57 -9.57 2.36
C ILE A 63 13.98 -8.65 3.52
N ALA A 64 14.22 -9.22 4.72
CA ALA A 64 14.71 -8.48 5.88
C ALA A 64 16.04 -7.77 5.58
N LYS A 65 16.96 -8.49 4.91
CA LYS A 65 18.26 -7.97 4.52
C LYS A 65 18.14 -6.88 3.45
N GLU A 66 17.31 -7.10 2.44
CA GLU A 66 17.13 -6.19 1.30
C GLU A 66 16.48 -4.86 1.73
N LEU A 67 15.42 -4.93 2.54
CA LEU A 67 14.64 -3.75 2.94
C LEU A 67 15.12 -3.11 4.25
N GLY A 68 16.13 -3.68 4.90
CA GLY A 68 16.58 -3.24 6.24
C GLY A 68 15.47 -3.34 7.30
N LEU A 69 14.54 -4.28 7.14
CA LEU A 69 13.39 -4.46 8.03
C LEU A 69 13.65 -5.59 9.03
N SER A 70 13.17 -5.45 10.26
CA SER A 70 13.20 -6.55 11.23
C SER A 70 12.26 -7.68 10.83
N LEU A 71 12.62 -8.91 11.18
CA LEU A 71 11.81 -10.10 10.87
C LEU A 71 10.38 -10.00 11.44
N CYS A 72 10.21 -9.36 12.60
CA CYS A 72 8.89 -9.12 13.21
C CYS A 72 7.98 -8.22 12.35
N LYS A 73 8.54 -7.21 11.66
CA LYS A 73 7.76 -6.36 10.73
C LYS A 73 7.29 -7.16 9.52
N ILE A 74 8.11 -8.12 9.07
CA ILE A 74 7.84 -8.96 7.89
C ILE A 74 6.78 -10.02 8.17
N THR A 75 6.84 -10.69 9.33
CA THR A 75 5.89 -11.77 9.65
C THR A 75 4.46 -11.27 9.75
N ARG A 76 4.22 -10.04 10.23
CA ARG A 76 2.89 -9.41 10.24
C ARG A 76 2.40 -9.10 8.82
N GLY A 77 3.21 -8.47 7.97
CA GLY A 77 2.84 -8.18 6.58
C GLY A 77 2.63 -9.44 5.74
N SER A 78 3.42 -10.49 5.98
CA SER A 78 3.31 -11.77 5.29
C SER A 78 2.02 -12.53 5.63
N LYS A 79 1.48 -12.38 6.85
CA LYS A 79 0.19 -13.00 7.22
C LYS A 79 -0.98 -12.36 6.48
N GLU A 80 -0.99 -11.04 6.32
CA GLU A 80 -2.05 -10.33 5.58
C GLU A 80 -2.10 -10.75 4.12
N LEU A 81 -0.94 -10.98 3.51
CA LEU A 81 -0.84 -11.48 2.13
C LEU A 81 -1.39 -12.89 1.93
N LYS A 82 -1.18 -13.78 2.91
CA LYS A 82 -1.59 -15.19 2.84
C LYS A 82 -3.09 -15.41 3.04
N LYS A 83 -3.85 -14.36 3.39
CA LYS A 83 -5.31 -14.45 3.44
C LYS A 83 -5.84 -14.64 2.02
N GLU A 84 -6.76 -15.58 1.85
CA GLU A 84 -7.52 -15.72 0.61
C GLU A 84 -8.22 -14.39 0.30
N ASN A 85 -8.16 -13.94 -0.95
CA ASN A 85 -8.68 -12.64 -1.40
C ASN A 85 -8.14 -11.41 -0.66
N SER A 86 -6.90 -11.46 -0.15
CA SER A 86 -6.28 -10.28 0.45
C SER A 86 -6.27 -9.08 -0.50
N ALA A 87 -6.55 -7.89 0.03
CA ALA A 87 -6.47 -6.64 -0.74
C ALA A 87 -5.08 -6.46 -1.36
N PHE A 88 -4.02 -6.87 -0.64
CA PHE A 88 -2.65 -6.89 -1.15
C PHE A 88 -2.49 -7.78 -2.39
N GLY A 89 -2.99 -9.02 -2.36
CA GLY A 89 -2.92 -9.92 -3.51
C GLY A 89 -3.67 -9.37 -4.73
N ARG A 90 -4.87 -8.81 -4.51
CA ARG A 90 -5.66 -8.15 -5.57
C ARG A 90 -4.91 -6.96 -6.19
N MET A 91 -4.34 -6.09 -5.38
CA MET A 91 -3.58 -4.91 -5.84
C MET A 91 -2.28 -5.29 -6.56
N ILE A 92 -1.56 -6.31 -6.11
CA ILE A 92 -0.41 -6.86 -6.85
C ILE A 92 -0.84 -7.35 -8.23
N GLY A 93 -1.97 -8.07 -8.29
CA GLY A 93 -2.53 -8.56 -9.55
C GLY A 93 -2.85 -7.42 -10.53
N ILE A 94 -3.47 -6.35 -10.04
CA ILE A 94 -3.74 -5.13 -10.83
C ILE A 94 -2.43 -4.52 -11.32
N TYR A 95 -1.46 -4.27 -10.42
CA TYR A 95 -0.17 -3.69 -10.79
C TYR A 95 0.57 -4.53 -11.85
N LYS A 96 0.62 -5.85 -11.69
CA LYS A 96 1.26 -6.74 -12.69
C LYS A 96 0.61 -6.63 -14.06
N LYS A 97 -0.73 -6.53 -14.14
CA LYS A 97 -1.45 -6.37 -15.41
C LYS A 97 -1.14 -5.04 -16.09
N HIS A 98 -0.99 -3.96 -15.32
CA HIS A 98 -0.67 -2.63 -15.84
C HIS A 98 0.79 -2.45 -16.27
N THR A 99 1.74 -3.16 -15.64
CA THR A 99 3.18 -3.03 -15.93
C THR A 99 3.72 -4.10 -16.89
N ALA A 100 2.95 -5.15 -17.20
CA ALA A 100 3.36 -6.21 -18.13
C ALA A 100 3.21 -5.81 -19.62
N VAL A 101 3.53 -4.55 -19.95
CA VAL A 101 3.68 -4.04 -21.32
C VAL A 101 5.16 -3.97 -21.67
#